data_AF-A0A926TAT5-F1
#
_entry.id   AF-A0A926TAT5-F1
#
_cell.length_a   1.000
_cell.length_b   1.000
_cell.length_c   1.000
_cell.angle_alpha   90.00
_cell.angle_beta   90.00
_cell.angle_gamma   90.00
#
_symmetry.space_group_name_H-M   'P 1'
#
loop_
_entity.id
_entity.type
_entity.pdbx_description
1 polymer ?
#
loop_
_entity_poly.entity_id
_entity_poly.type
_entity_poly.pdbx_seq_one_letter_code
_entity_poly.pdbx_strand_id
1 'polypeptide(L)'
;MAFAKAVLNFKQTLNVALLGTGTFLLLTSSVKATELTSSAGVNHLQDSAAEITNFQPAASEISPSVKPVLVAQDRAICGLDGRIVRRFETTYYRVFICEDQNSDSLTYVGMEKGAEQSSNIILPLVSSENDTYVAVNGEVVYTIDSQELIITENGRIIGREAVLSSGI
;
A
#
# COMPACT_ATOMS: atom_id res chain seq x y z
N MET A 1 -12.53 33.37 36.13
CA MET A 1 -12.88 32.14 35.40
C MET A 1 -12.06 31.03 36.02
N ALA A 2 -12.70 30.00 36.59
CA ALA A 2 -12.03 29.00 37.42
C ALA A 2 -11.84 27.69 36.64
N PHE A 3 -10.62 27.16 36.59
CA PHE A 3 -10.32 25.87 36.00
C PHE A 3 -10.62 24.75 37.01
N ALA A 4 -11.57 23.88 36.68
CA ALA A 4 -11.84 22.69 37.46
C ALA A 4 -10.70 21.66 37.28
N LYS A 5 -10.14 21.20 38.40
CA LYS A 5 -8.97 20.32 38.42
C LYS A 5 -9.42 18.86 38.49
N ALA A 6 -9.50 18.18 37.34
CA ALA A 6 -9.82 16.76 37.29
C ALA A 6 -8.65 15.91 37.82
N VAL A 7 -8.78 15.39 39.04
CA VAL A 7 -7.84 14.42 39.63
C VAL A 7 -8.42 13.02 39.48
N LEU A 8 -8.04 12.32 38.40
CA LEU A 8 -8.40 10.90 38.22
C LEU A 8 -7.35 10.02 38.92
N ASN A 9 -7.67 9.61 40.14
CA ASN A 9 -6.87 8.68 40.93
C ASN A 9 -7.42 7.26 40.73
N PHE A 10 -6.85 6.52 39.79
CA PHE A 10 -7.35 5.20 39.40
C PHE A 10 -6.36 4.08 39.79
N LYS A 11 -6.27 3.78 41.08
CA LYS A 11 -5.78 2.48 41.54
C LYS A 11 -6.85 1.42 41.31
N GLN A 12 -6.83 0.75 40.16
CA GLN A 12 -7.50 -0.53 40.00
C GLN A 12 -6.48 -1.62 39.71
N THR A 13 -6.37 -2.56 40.65
CA THR A 13 -5.55 -3.76 40.56
C THR A 13 -6.25 -4.74 39.60
N LEU A 14 -5.72 -4.89 38.39
CA LEU A 14 -6.29 -5.82 37.41
C LEU A 14 -5.90 -7.26 37.77
N ASN A 15 -6.84 -8.00 38.38
CA ASN A 15 -6.68 -9.42 38.64
C ASN A 15 -6.82 -10.22 37.32
N VAL A 16 -5.70 -10.68 36.76
CA VAL A 16 -5.68 -11.59 35.61
C VAL A 16 -5.89 -13.02 36.09
N ALA A 17 -7.10 -13.55 35.90
CA ALA A 17 -7.40 -14.97 36.13
C ALA A 17 -7.16 -15.77 34.83
N LEU A 18 -6.02 -16.45 34.76
CA LEU A 18 -5.62 -17.24 33.60
C LEU A 18 -6.10 -18.70 33.74
N LEU A 19 -7.23 -19.05 33.11
CA LEU A 19 -7.70 -20.44 32.98
C LEU A 19 -8.23 -20.68 31.57
N GLY A 20 -7.52 -21.50 30.80
CA GLY A 20 -7.83 -21.76 29.39
C GLY A 20 -7.05 -22.93 28.81
N THR A 21 -7.25 -24.13 29.33
CA THR A 21 -6.77 -25.37 28.70
C THR A 21 -7.62 -25.68 27.47
N GLY A 22 -7.08 -25.43 26.27
CA GLY A 22 -7.80 -25.56 24.99
C GLY A 22 -6.99 -26.28 23.91
N THR A 23 -7.18 -27.61 23.85
CA THR A 23 -6.86 -28.57 22.78
C THR A 23 -6.16 -28.06 21.51
N PHE A 24 -4.93 -28.54 21.26
CA PHE A 24 -4.27 -28.48 19.96
C PHE A 24 -5.09 -29.22 18.88
N LEU A 25 -5.40 -28.55 17.77
CA LEU A 25 -5.84 -29.19 16.52
C LEU A 25 -4.81 -28.88 15.42
N LEU A 26 -4.01 -29.88 15.06
CA LEU A 26 -3.07 -29.80 13.94
C LEU A 26 -3.82 -30.01 12.62
N LEU A 27 -4.15 -28.91 11.94
CA LEU A 27 -4.66 -28.96 10.57
C LEU A 27 -3.50 -28.82 9.58
N THR A 28 -3.03 -29.95 9.05
CA THR A 28 -2.01 -29.96 7.98
C THR A 28 -2.67 -29.73 6.62
N SER A 29 -2.49 -28.54 6.03
CA SER A 29 -2.92 -28.24 4.67
C SER A 29 -2.01 -28.94 3.64
N SER A 30 -2.43 -30.11 3.15
CA SER A 30 -1.80 -30.75 1.99
C SER A 30 -2.38 -30.16 0.70
N VAL A 31 -1.60 -29.32 0.00
CA VAL A 31 -1.96 -28.83 -1.33
C VAL A 31 -1.00 -29.47 -2.34
N LYS A 32 -1.58 -30.18 -3.30
CA LYS A 32 -0.87 -30.92 -4.34
C LYS A 32 -0.48 -29.95 -5.46
N ALA A 33 0.81 -29.78 -5.72
CA ALA A 33 1.28 -29.03 -6.87
C ALA A 33 0.84 -29.76 -8.17
N THR A 34 0.22 -29.01 -9.08
CA THR A 34 -0.03 -29.46 -10.46
C THR A 34 0.91 -28.70 -11.37
N GLU A 35 1.93 -29.40 -11.86
CA GLU A 35 2.75 -28.91 -12.98
C GLU A 35 1.89 -28.91 -14.25
N LEU A 36 1.85 -27.78 -14.94
CA LEU A 36 1.25 -27.65 -16.27
C LEU A 36 2.33 -27.24 -17.27
N THR A 37 3.02 -28.24 -17.77
CA THR A 37 4.01 -28.12 -18.85
C THR A 37 3.30 -28.18 -20.19
N SER A 38 3.35 -27.10 -20.98
CA SER A 38 3.12 -27.15 -22.43
C SER A 38 3.85 -25.98 -23.10
N SER A 39 4.95 -26.26 -23.79
CA SER A 39 5.05 -26.29 -25.26
C SER A 39 4.91 -24.91 -25.92
N ALA A 40 6.00 -24.26 -26.34
CA ALA A 40 6.81 -24.60 -27.53
C ALA A 40 6.05 -24.44 -28.87
N GLY A 41 6.05 -23.22 -29.41
CA GLY A 41 5.89 -22.91 -30.83
C GLY A 41 7.07 -22.02 -31.23
N VAL A 42 8.18 -22.56 -31.76
CA VAL A 42 8.38 -22.96 -33.16
C VAL A 42 8.33 -21.73 -34.09
N ASN A 43 9.52 -21.26 -34.45
CA ASN A 43 9.73 -20.22 -35.45
C ASN A 43 9.34 -20.74 -36.84
N HIS A 44 8.63 -19.94 -37.64
CA HIS A 44 8.52 -20.16 -39.08
C HIS A 44 9.20 -18.99 -39.80
N LEU A 45 10.35 -19.29 -40.42
CA LEU A 45 11.00 -18.40 -41.39
C LEU A 45 10.20 -18.41 -42.70
N GLN A 46 10.09 -17.28 -43.38
CA GLN A 46 9.81 -17.30 -44.82
C GLN A 46 10.59 -16.21 -45.54
N ASP A 47 11.53 -16.65 -46.37
CA ASP A 47 12.36 -15.83 -47.24
C ASP A 47 11.54 -15.07 -48.29
N SER A 48 12.05 -13.91 -48.72
CA SER A 48 12.46 -13.70 -50.12
C SER A 48 13.16 -12.35 -50.31
N ALA A 49 14.24 -12.33 -51.07
CA ALA A 49 15.08 -11.15 -51.34
C ALA A 49 14.78 -10.50 -52.70
N ALA A 50 15.05 -9.19 -52.84
CA ALA A 50 15.42 -8.56 -54.12
C ALA A 50 16.00 -7.12 -53.93
N GLU A 51 16.82 -6.70 -54.89
CA GLU A 51 17.63 -5.46 -54.96
C GLU A 51 17.25 -4.72 -56.30
N ILE A 52 17.52 -3.44 -56.58
CA ILE A 52 18.51 -2.45 -56.08
C ILE A 52 17.96 -1.00 -56.21
N THR A 53 18.56 -0.05 -55.46
CA THR A 53 18.72 1.41 -55.75
C THR A 53 17.63 2.23 -56.46
N ASN A 54 17.26 3.37 -55.84
CA ASN A 54 17.32 4.68 -56.53
C ASN A 54 17.53 5.84 -55.53
N PHE A 55 18.08 6.98 -55.99
CA PHE A 55 18.53 8.11 -55.15
C PHE A 55 17.73 9.42 -55.36
N GLN A 56 17.82 10.32 -54.37
CA GLN A 56 17.51 11.77 -54.42
C GLN A 56 15.99 12.17 -54.31
N PRO A 57 15.62 13.44 -53.98
CA PRO A 57 15.25 13.76 -52.59
C PRO A 57 13.98 14.65 -52.46
N ALA A 58 13.81 15.23 -51.26
CA ALA A 58 13.05 16.45 -50.91
C ALA A 58 11.68 16.25 -50.22
N ALA A 59 11.24 17.36 -49.59
CA ALA A 59 10.06 17.53 -48.74
C ALA A 59 10.11 16.86 -47.34
N SER A 60 10.62 17.62 -46.37
CA SER A 60 10.43 17.34 -44.95
C SER A 60 8.96 17.51 -44.54
N GLU A 61 8.23 16.42 -44.36
CA GLU A 61 7.01 16.41 -43.55
C GLU A 61 7.29 15.74 -42.20
N ILE A 62 7.88 16.51 -41.29
CA ILE A 62 7.93 16.14 -39.87
C ILE A 62 6.51 16.33 -39.32
N SER A 63 5.64 15.35 -39.56
CA SER A 63 4.38 15.25 -38.84
C SER A 63 4.71 14.89 -37.39
N PRO A 64 4.47 15.78 -36.41
CA PRO A 64 4.66 15.43 -35.02
C PRO A 64 3.52 14.50 -34.62
N SER A 65 3.72 13.20 -34.86
CA SER A 65 2.93 12.16 -34.22
C SER A 65 3.26 12.20 -32.73
N VAL A 66 2.62 13.14 -32.03
CA VAL A 66 2.58 13.20 -30.57
C VAL A 66 1.75 12.01 -30.13
N LYS A 67 2.39 10.84 -30.11
CA LYS A 67 1.91 9.70 -29.33
C LYS A 67 1.76 10.26 -27.91
N PRO A 68 0.56 10.21 -27.32
CA PRO A 68 0.38 10.71 -25.97
C PRO A 68 1.38 10.00 -25.07
N VAL A 69 2.14 10.77 -24.30
CA VAL A 69 3.01 10.21 -23.27
C VAL A 69 2.08 9.43 -22.36
N LEU A 70 2.20 8.10 -22.39
CA LEU A 70 1.61 7.23 -21.38
C LEU A 70 2.36 7.55 -20.10
N VAL A 71 1.84 8.54 -19.36
CA VAL A 71 2.20 8.76 -17.96
C VAL A 71 2.02 7.40 -17.32
N ALA A 72 3.12 6.84 -16.81
CA ALA A 72 3.10 5.51 -16.22
C ALA A 72 1.98 5.50 -15.19
N GLN A 73 1.00 4.60 -15.37
CA GLN A 73 -0.08 4.47 -14.41
C GLN A 73 0.56 4.00 -13.11
N ASP A 74 0.70 4.95 -12.19
CA ASP A 74 1.12 4.73 -10.82
C ASP A 74 0.22 3.61 -10.30
N ARG A 75 0.82 2.42 -10.05
CA ARG A 75 0.06 1.18 -9.86
C ARG A 75 -1.00 1.44 -8.81
N ALA A 76 -2.28 1.32 -9.18
CA ALA A 76 -3.37 1.93 -8.43
C ALA A 76 -3.27 1.62 -6.93
N ILE A 77 -2.78 2.62 -6.16
CA ILE A 77 -2.33 2.45 -4.77
C ILE A 77 -3.50 1.94 -3.89
N CYS A 78 -4.71 2.34 -4.27
CA CYS A 78 -5.97 1.99 -3.62
C CYS A 78 -6.72 0.83 -4.32
N GLY A 79 -6.09 0.11 -5.26
CA GLY A 79 -6.78 -0.84 -6.14
C GLY A 79 -7.55 -0.15 -7.27
N LEU A 80 -8.20 -0.94 -8.13
CA LEU A 80 -8.84 -0.46 -9.37
C LEU A 80 -9.98 0.53 -9.11
N ASP A 81 -10.80 0.28 -8.09
CA ASP A 81 -11.99 1.06 -7.76
C ASP A 81 -11.79 1.97 -6.53
N GLY A 82 -10.58 2.01 -5.94
CA GLY A 82 -10.29 2.82 -4.77
C GLY A 82 -9.74 4.21 -5.11
N ARG A 83 -10.09 5.20 -4.31
CA ARG A 83 -9.57 6.58 -4.41
C ARG A 83 -8.71 6.94 -3.20
N ILE A 84 -7.66 7.73 -3.42
CA ILE A 84 -6.88 8.33 -2.35
C ILE A 84 -7.72 9.44 -1.72
N VAL A 85 -8.09 9.30 -0.44
CA VAL A 85 -8.76 10.35 0.35
C VAL A 85 -7.80 11.11 1.24
N ARG A 86 -6.64 10.53 1.58
CA ARG A 86 -5.49 11.25 2.19
C ARG A 86 -4.15 10.69 1.74
N ARG A 87 -3.14 11.57 1.73
CA ARG A 87 -1.72 11.27 1.57
C ARG A 87 -0.94 11.90 2.73
N PHE A 88 0.06 11.18 3.23
CA PHE A 88 1.04 11.63 4.21
C PHE A 88 2.44 11.22 3.74
N GLU A 89 3.40 12.13 3.87
CA GLU A 89 4.81 11.90 3.54
C GLU A 89 5.64 12.07 4.81
N THR A 90 6.41 11.06 5.21
CA THR A 90 7.38 11.17 6.33
C THR A 90 8.81 11.28 5.77
N THR A 91 9.86 10.95 6.52
CA THR A 91 11.21 10.82 5.94
C THR A 91 11.30 9.55 5.10
N TYR A 92 10.94 8.39 5.69
CA TYR A 92 11.15 7.07 5.10
C TYR A 92 9.90 6.41 4.51
N TYR A 93 8.70 6.93 4.79
CA TYR A 93 7.44 6.34 4.31
C TYR A 93 6.58 7.32 3.52
N ARG A 94 5.75 6.75 2.63
CA ARG A 94 4.51 7.36 2.14
C ARG A 94 3.34 6.56 2.69
N VAL A 95 2.31 7.24 3.15
CA VAL A 95 1.09 6.61 3.64
C VAL A 95 -0.11 7.20 2.93
N PHE A 96 -1.00 6.34 2.48
CA PHE A 96 -2.22 6.71 1.78
C PHE A 96 -3.40 6.13 2.56
N ILE A 97 -4.43 6.95 2.74
CA ILE A 97 -5.75 6.47 3.15
C ILE A 97 -6.57 6.38 1.88
N CYS A 98 -7.00 5.16 1.58
CA CYS A 98 -7.75 4.77 0.41
C CYS A 98 -9.20 4.51 0.80
N GLU A 99 -10.15 4.92 -0.03
CA GLU A 99 -11.56 4.60 0.12
C GLU A 99 -12.03 3.80 -1.10
N ASP A 100 -12.67 2.66 -0.88
CA ASP A 100 -13.31 1.87 -1.93
C ASP A 100 -14.67 2.47 -2.30
N GLN A 101 -14.81 2.90 -3.56
CA GLN A 101 -16.02 3.54 -4.08
C GLN A 101 -17.27 2.63 -4.09
N ASN A 102 -17.12 1.32 -3.87
CA ASN A 102 -18.23 0.36 -3.83
C ASN A 102 -18.70 0.02 -2.41
N SER A 103 -17.89 0.32 -1.38
CA SER A 103 -18.13 -0.14 -0.01
C SER A 103 -17.97 0.93 1.08
N ASP A 104 -17.55 2.15 0.70
CA ASP A 104 -17.15 3.24 1.61
C ASP A 104 -16.09 2.82 2.64
N SER A 105 -15.38 1.71 2.39
CA SER A 105 -14.41 1.15 3.34
C SER A 105 -13.05 1.84 3.21
N LEU A 106 -12.46 2.19 4.36
CA LEU A 106 -11.16 2.85 4.42
C LEU A 106 -10.04 1.82 4.63
N THR A 107 -8.99 1.96 3.81
CA THR A 107 -7.79 1.12 3.83
C THR A 107 -6.53 1.99 3.98
N TYR A 108 -5.63 1.56 4.86
CA TYR A 108 -4.31 2.14 5.09
C TYR A 108 -3.33 1.47 4.14
N VAL A 109 -2.63 2.25 3.33
CA VAL A 109 -1.57 1.77 2.45
C VAL A 109 -0.26 2.48 2.81
N GLY A 110 0.61 1.78 3.52
CA GLY A 110 1.94 2.25 3.89
C GLY A 110 3.00 1.71 2.93
N MET A 111 3.89 2.56 2.43
CA MET A 111 4.97 2.18 1.52
C MET A 111 6.30 2.79 1.97
N GLU A 112 7.34 1.96 2.03
CA GLU A 112 8.70 2.39 2.33
C GLU A 112 9.37 3.01 1.08
N LYS A 113 9.91 4.22 1.22
CA LYS A 113 10.55 4.95 0.11
C LYS A 113 11.85 4.26 -0.31
N GLY A 114 12.01 4.05 -1.60
CA GLY A 114 13.14 3.28 -2.15
C GLY A 114 12.98 1.77 -2.08
N ALA A 115 11.96 1.26 -1.38
CA ALA A 115 11.57 -0.16 -1.30
C ALA A 115 10.11 -0.39 -1.74
N GLU A 116 9.57 0.52 -2.55
CA GLU A 116 8.15 0.63 -2.94
C GLU A 116 7.56 -0.63 -3.59
N GLN A 117 8.40 -1.51 -4.15
CA GLN A 117 7.98 -2.78 -4.76
C GLN A 117 8.12 -4.02 -3.85
N SER A 118 8.66 -3.86 -2.64
CA SER A 118 9.00 -4.97 -1.73
C SER A 118 8.51 -4.79 -0.30
N SER A 119 8.11 -3.58 0.09
CA SER A 119 7.74 -3.20 1.46
C SER A 119 6.51 -2.28 1.43
N ASN A 120 5.35 -2.86 1.07
CA ASN A 120 4.05 -2.21 1.17
C ASN A 120 3.13 -2.99 2.13
N ILE A 121 2.46 -2.27 3.03
CA ILE A 121 1.44 -2.82 3.93
C ILE A 121 0.07 -2.26 3.51
N ILE A 122 -0.92 -3.14 3.43
CA ILE A 122 -2.30 -2.80 3.09
C ILE A 122 -3.17 -3.39 4.21
N LEU A 123 -3.83 -2.52 4.98
CA LEU A 123 -4.58 -2.89 6.18
C LEU A 123 -5.93 -2.15 6.21
N PRO A 124 -7.04 -2.78 6.64
CA PRO A 124 -8.28 -2.05 6.90
C PRO A 124 -8.06 -1.07 8.06
N LEU A 125 -8.71 0.09 8.02
CA LEU A 125 -8.73 1.00 9.16
C LEU A 125 -9.62 0.45 10.27
N VAL A 126 -9.16 0.65 11.51
CA VAL A 126 -9.89 0.35 12.74
C VAL A 126 -10.51 1.63 13.32
N SER A 127 -9.92 2.80 13.08
CA SER A 127 -10.51 4.11 13.39
C SER A 127 -10.01 5.19 12.43
N SER A 128 -10.84 6.21 12.21
CA SER A 128 -10.59 7.40 11.39
C SER A 128 -11.28 8.61 12.02
N GLU A 129 -10.69 9.17 13.08
CA GLU A 129 -11.29 10.22 13.90
C GLU A 129 -10.40 11.46 13.90
N ASN A 130 -10.98 12.64 13.65
CA ASN A 130 -10.27 13.93 13.69
C ASN A 130 -8.96 13.94 12.88
N ASP A 131 -8.99 13.44 11.64
CA ASP A 131 -7.83 13.27 10.76
C ASP A 131 -6.70 12.36 11.31
N THR A 132 -6.98 11.59 12.37
CA THR A 132 -6.12 10.53 12.89
C THR A 132 -6.61 9.19 12.38
N TYR A 133 -5.73 8.42 11.74
CA TYR A 133 -6.05 7.15 11.10
C TYR A 133 -5.29 6.02 11.78
N VAL A 134 -6.00 4.96 12.16
CA VAL A 134 -5.45 3.81 12.91
C VAL A 134 -5.67 2.52 12.15
N ALA A 135 -4.59 1.78 11.91
CA ALA A 135 -4.60 0.43 11.34
C ALA A 135 -3.85 -0.55 12.26
N VAL A 136 -4.23 -1.83 12.24
CA VAL A 136 -3.71 -2.84 13.17
C VAL A 136 -3.32 -4.10 12.40
N ASN A 137 -2.16 -4.66 12.73
CA ASN A 137 -1.66 -5.94 12.23
C ASN A 137 -1.12 -6.76 13.41
N GLY A 138 -1.97 -7.62 13.99
CA GLY A 138 -1.65 -8.38 15.20
C GLY A 138 -1.40 -7.45 16.40
N GLU A 139 -0.19 -7.52 16.96
CA GLU A 139 0.26 -6.70 18.10
C GLU A 139 0.81 -5.32 17.67
N VAL A 140 0.93 -5.07 16.36
CA VAL A 140 1.43 -3.82 15.79
C VAL A 140 0.27 -2.89 15.42
N VAL A 141 0.33 -1.67 15.93
CA VAL A 141 -0.62 -0.58 15.64
C VAL A 141 0.11 0.55 14.93
N TYR A 142 -0.45 0.97 13.80
CA TYR A 142 0.00 2.11 13.01
C TYR A 142 -0.99 3.25 13.22
N THR A 143 -0.52 4.37 13.76
CA THR A 143 -1.33 5.59 13.95
C THR A 143 -0.68 6.72 13.15
N ILE A 144 -1.43 7.40 12.31
CA ILE A 144 -0.93 8.55 11.55
C ILE A 144 -1.91 9.71 11.56
N ASP A 145 -1.40 10.92 11.72
CA ASP A 145 -2.15 12.17 11.59
C ASP A 145 -1.34 13.21 10.79
N SER A 146 -1.74 14.48 10.87
CA SER A 146 -1.03 15.59 10.21
C SER A 146 0.37 15.93 10.78
N GLN A 147 0.73 15.38 11.93
CA GLN A 147 1.95 15.70 12.69
C GLN A 147 2.97 14.56 12.67
N GLU A 148 2.53 13.32 12.91
CA GLU A 148 3.43 12.17 12.99
C GLU A 148 2.80 10.82 12.61
N LEU A 149 3.67 9.91 12.17
CA LEU A 149 3.44 8.47 12.12
C LEU A 149 4.02 7.86 13.40
N ILE A 150 3.20 7.15 14.17
CA ILE A 150 3.61 6.34 15.30
C ILE A 150 3.32 4.87 14.99
N ILE A 151 4.33 4.02 15.20
CA ILE A 151 4.21 2.56 15.13
C ILE A 151 4.47 2.02 16.53
N THR A 152 3.49 1.32 17.11
CA THR A 152 3.64 0.65 18.41
C THR A 152 3.48 -0.86 18.27
N GLU A 153 4.31 -1.63 18.95
CA GLU A 153 4.18 -3.07 19.10
C GLU A 153 4.04 -3.38 20.59
N ASN A 154 3.04 -4.19 20.97
CA ASN A 154 2.77 -4.52 22.38
C ASN A 154 2.66 -3.29 23.30
N GLY A 155 2.07 -2.20 22.79
CA GLY A 155 1.91 -0.93 23.49
C GLY A 155 3.20 -0.11 23.67
N ARG A 156 4.33 -0.53 23.08
CA ARG A 156 5.60 0.20 23.10
C ARG A 156 5.85 0.84 21.74
N ILE A 157 6.29 2.09 21.70
CA ILE A 157 6.67 2.75 20.44
C ILE A 157 7.94 2.07 19.89
N ILE A 158 7.83 1.52 18.68
CA ILE A 158 8.95 0.92 17.93
C ILE A 158 9.36 1.77 16.71
N GLY A 159 8.47 2.67 16.24
CA GLY A 159 8.75 3.65 15.20
C GLY A 159 8.03 4.96 15.46
N ARG A 160 8.68 6.08 15.14
CA ARG A 160 8.08 7.42 15.18
C ARG A 160 8.76 8.30 14.13
N GLU A 161 7.97 8.93 13.28
CA GLU A 161 8.44 9.91 12.31
C GLU A 161 7.52 11.12 12.22
N ALA A 162 8.11 12.32 12.08
CA ALA A 162 7.36 13.51 11.73
C ALA A 162 6.80 13.40 10.31
N VAL A 163 5.56 13.84 10.13
CA VAL A 163 4.95 14.05 8.82
C VAL A 163 5.47 15.36 8.24
N LEU A 164 6.10 15.27 7.07
CA LEU A 164 6.69 16.39 6.33
C LEU A 164 5.64 17.11 5.47
N SER A 165 4.64 16.38 4.99
CA SER A 165 3.48 16.94 4.30
C SER A 165 2.25 16.01 4.41
N SER A 166 1.07 16.60 4.38
CA SER A 166 -0.20 15.89 4.24
C SER A 166 -1.12 16.58 3.24
N GLY A 167 -2.04 15.84 2.63
CA GLY A 167 -2.95 16.37 1.62
C GLY A 167 -3.86 15.30 1.00
N ILE A 168 -4.37 15.59 -0.20
CA ILE A 168 -5.16 14.70 -1.07
C ILE A 168 -4.49 14.71 -2.44
#